data_AF-A0A929AYX4-F1
#
_entry.id   AF-A0A929AYX4-F1
#
_cell.length_a   1.000
_cell.length_b   1.000
_cell.length_c   1.000
_cell.angle_alpha   90.00
_cell.angle_beta   90.00
_cell.angle_gamma   90.00
#
_symmetry.space_group_name_H-M   'P 1'
#
loop_
_entity.id
_entity.type
_entity.pdbx_description
1 polymer ?
#
loop_
_entity_poly.entity_id
_entity_poly.type
_entity_poly.pdbx_seq_one_letter_code
_entity_poly.pdbx_strand_id
1 'polypeptide(L)' 'MAKQRQRSIREQVRQIAKSKLGYESLREGQEDAIASLLDGHDILAVMPTGSGKSAIY' A
#
# COMPACT_ATOMS: atom_id res chain seq x y z
N MET A 1 -2.48 3.99 -20.58
CA MET A 1 -1.87 2.73 -20.08
C MET A 1 -1.52 2.79 -18.59
N ALA A 2 -0.85 3.84 -18.10
CA ALA A 2 -0.48 3.99 -16.68
C ALA A 2 -1.64 3.84 -15.67
N LYS A 3 -2.82 4.44 -15.95
CA LYS A 3 -4.02 4.33 -15.09
C LYS A 3 -4.49 2.89 -14.88
N GLN A 4 -4.38 2.04 -15.91
CA GLN A 4 -4.80 0.64 -15.83
C GLN A 4 -3.83 -0.18 -14.96
N ARG A 5 -2.53 0.07 -15.11
CA ARG A 5 -1.50 -0.53 -14.27
C ARG A 5 -1.70 -0.15 -12.80
N GLN A 6 -1.91 1.14 -12.53
CA GLN A 6 -2.14 1.67 -11.18
C GLN A 6 -3.37 1.03 -10.51
N ARG A 7 -4.47 0.88 -11.24
CA ARG A 7 -5.65 0.18 -10.74
C ARG A 7 -5.34 -1.28 -10.38
N SER A 8 -4.63 -1.99 -11.26
CA SER A 8 -4.26 -3.39 -11.03
C SER A 8 -3.34 -3.56 -9.82
N ILE A 9 -2.37 -2.66 -9.63
CA ILE A 9 -1.48 -2.66 -8.45
C ILE A 9 -2.30 -2.50 -7.17
N ARG A 10 -3.20 -1.53 -7.11
CA ARG A 10 -4.04 -1.29 -5.91
C ARG A 10 -4.92 -2.49 -5.59
N GLU A 11 -5.50 -3.13 -6.60
CA GLU A 11 -6.28 -4.37 -6.40
C GLU A 11 -5.41 -5.49 -5.82
N GLN A 12 -4.19 -5.71 -6.34
CA GLN A 12 -3.25 -6.70 -5.80
C GLN A 12 -2.82 -6.39 -4.37
N VAL A 13 -2.50 -5.13 -4.08
CA VAL A 13 -2.09 -4.65 -2.75
C VAL A 13 -3.18 -4.93 -1.72
N ARG A 14 -4.46 -4.66 -2.05
CA ARG A 14 -5.60 -5.00 -1.16
C ARG A 14 -5.73 -6.50 -0.93
N GLN A 15 -5.57 -7.32 -1.98
CA GLN A 15 -5.65 -8.78 -1.85
C GLN A 15 -4.52 -9.36 -0.99
N ILE A 16 -3.30 -8.83 -1.10
CA ILE A 16 -2.17 -9.24 -0.28
C ILE A 16 -2.39 -8.80 1.17
N ALA A 17 -2.80 -7.56 1.41
CA ALA A 17 -3.11 -7.07 2.75
C ALA A 17 -4.14 -7.96 3.45
N LYS A 18 -5.19 -8.38 2.74
CA LYS A 18 -6.20 -9.29 3.28
C LYS A 18 -5.67 -10.70 3.52
N SER A 19 -5.05 -11.32 2.51
CA SER A 19 -4.66 -12.73 2.57
C SER A 19 -3.40 -13.02 3.39
N LYS A 20 -2.50 -12.04 3.53
CA LYS A 20 -1.20 -12.22 4.22
C LYS A 20 -1.13 -11.52 5.56
N LEU A 21 -1.74 -10.34 5.68
CA LEU A 21 -1.71 -9.55 6.91
C LEU A 21 -3.02 -9.64 7.71
N GLY A 22 -4.07 -10.25 7.14
CA GLY A 22 -5.38 -10.33 7.77
C GLY A 22 -6.09 -8.98 7.86
N TYR A 23 -5.70 -7.99 7.05
CA TYR A 23 -6.30 -6.67 7.07
C TYR A 23 -7.57 -6.65 6.22
N GLU A 24 -8.69 -6.27 6.82
CA GLU A 24 -9.92 -6.03 6.05
C GLU A 24 -9.79 -4.85 5.10
N SER A 25 -9.04 -3.84 5.49
CA SER A 25 -8.69 -2.69 4.65
C SER A 25 -7.35 -2.09 5.07
N LEU A 26 -6.67 -1.45 4.11
CA LEU A 26 -5.51 -0.63 4.39
C LEU A 26 -5.95 0.69 5.02
N ARG A 27 -5.12 1.21 5.93
CA ARG A 27 -5.32 2.53 6.53
C ARG A 27 -4.92 3.62 5.53
N GLU A 28 -5.40 4.82 5.80
CA GLU A 28 -5.11 6.00 5.00
C GLU A 28 -3.60 6.16 4.74
N GLY A 29 -3.25 6.49 3.50
CA GLY A 29 -1.88 6.67 3.04
C GLY A 29 -1.06 5.39 2.81
N GLN A 30 -1.45 4.23 3.38
CA GLN A 30 -0.68 2.99 3.17
C GLN A 30 -0.73 2.50 1.73
N GLU A 31 -1.92 2.48 1.11
CA GLU A 31 -2.06 2.05 -0.29
C GLU A 31 -1.28 2.96 -1.25
N ASP A 32 -1.34 4.28 -1.02
CA ASP A 32 -0.62 5.25 -1.86
C ASP A 32 0.90 5.12 -1.70
N ALA A 33 1.38 4.92 -0.46
CA ALA A 33 2.78 4.68 -0.17
C ALA A 33 3.30 3.40 -0.86
N ILE A 34 2.56 2.29 -0.77
CA ILE A 34 2.92 1.03 -1.43
C ILE A 34 2.89 1.20 -2.96
N ALA A 35 1.86 1.84 -3.51
CA ALA A 35 1.76 2.06 -4.95
C ALA A 35 2.92 2.94 -5.48
N SER A 36 3.34 3.94 -4.71
CA SER A 36 4.49 4.80 -5.04
C SER A 36 5.81 4.01 -5.01
N LEU A 37 6.01 3.18 -3.98
CA LEU A 37 7.17 2.27 -3.89
C LEU A 37 7.24 1.29 -5.07
N LEU A 38 6.11 0.69 -5.45
CA LEU A 38 6.02 -0.24 -6.58
C LEU A 38 6.19 0.43 -7.95
N ASP A 39 6.03 1.75 -8.01
CA ASP A 39 6.37 2.56 -9.17
C ASP A 39 7.85 3.00 -9.20
N GLY A 40 8.64 2.62 -8.18
CA GLY A 40 10.07 2.92 -8.10
C GLY A 40 10.37 4.32 -7.55
N HIS A 41 9.42 4.93 -6.84
CA HIS A 41 9.61 6.23 -6.20
C HIS A 41 9.99 6.07 -4.73
N ASP A 42 10.91 6.91 -4.27
CA ASP A 42 11.20 7.08 -2.85
C ASP A 42 10.00 7.68 -2.12
N ILE A 43 9.78 7.27 -0.87
CA ILE A 43 8.70 7.78 -0.03
C ILE A 43 9.20 8.16 1.37
N LEU A 44 8.51 9.11 2.00
CA LEU A 44 8.63 9.43 3.42
C LEU A 44 7.29 9.19 4.12
N ALA A 45 7.16 8.04 4.80
CA ALA A 45 5.95 7.69 5.54
C ALA A 45 6.04 8.17 7.00
N VAL A 46 5.39 9.30 7.31
CA VAL A 46 5.26 9.81 8.69
C VAL A 46 3.93 9.36 9.26
N MET A 47 3.95 8.41 10.21
CA MET A 47 2.73 7.90 10.83
C MET A 47 2.96 7.60 12.32
N PRO A 48 1.93 7.69 13.19
CA PRO A 48 2.03 7.38 14.62
C PRO A 48 2.50 5.95 14.92
N THR A 49 2.97 5.67 16.14
CA THR A 49 3.24 4.29 16.59
C THR A 49 1.94 3.46 16.60
N GLY A 50 2.01 2.17 16.26
CA GLY A 50 0.82 1.31 16.16
C GLY A 50 -0.07 1.58 14.93
N SER A 51 0.27 2.57 14.09
CA SER A 51 -0.47 2.87 12.87
C SER A 51 -0.30 1.83 11.76
N GLY A 52 0.64 0.89 11.90
CA GLY A 52 0.89 -0.16 10.91
C GLY A 52 1.85 0.24 9.80
N LYS A 53 2.79 1.16 10.05
CA LYS A 53 3.86 1.55 9.10
C LYS A 53 4.58 0.36 8.46
N SER A 54 4.76 -0.73 9.22
CA SER A 54 5.41 -1.95 8.77
C SER A 54 4.63 -2.72 7.70
N ALA A 55 3.38 -2.36 7.41
CA ALA A 55 2.61 -2.95 6.32
C ALA A 55 2.98 -2.37 4.94
N ILE A 56 3.81 -1.31 4.91
CA ILE A 56 4.22 -0.63 3.67
C ILE A 56 5.37 -1.37 2.95
N TYR A 57 6.16 -2.17 3.68
CA TYR A 57 7.33 -2.91 3.19
C TYR A 57 7.30 -4.38 3.64
#